data_AF-A0A966MJK2-F1
#
_entry.id   AF-A0A966MJK2-F1
#
_cell.length_a   1.000
_cell.length_b   1.000
_cell.length_c   1.000
_cell.angle_alpha   90.00
_cell.angle_beta   90.00
_cell.angle_gamma   90.00
#
_symmetry.space_group_name_H-M   'P 1'
#
loop_
_entity.id
_entity.type
_entity.pdbx_description
1 polymer ?
#
loop_
_entity_poly.entity_id
_entity_poly.type
_entity_poly.pdbx_seq_one_letter_code
_entity_poly.pdbx_strand_id
1 'polypeptide(L)'
;IRVFLNNLDQPVNLTNGPKGLGTIDPVTVFGHPLSRRLDLGFVELPSVTLYYYLFLLLVVVAVVFSHRLETSRIGRAWMAIREDEIAARAMGIDTRNLKLLAFGMGATLGGVSGTLFASFQGFVSPESFSLMESVMIVAMVVLGGLGHLPGVILGAVLLSALPEVLRYTVGPLMALTDGRLDPAILRQLLIALAMILVMLWRPRGLWPSPEHGSPAASPRKGAGA
;
A
#
# COMPACT_ATOMS: atom_id res chain seq x y z
N ILE A 1 -6.27 15.33 27.15
CA ILE A 1 -5.87 14.02 26.58
C ILE A 1 -4.70 14.17 25.59
N ARG A 2 -4.84 14.91 24.48
CA ARG A 2 -3.77 15.10 23.48
C ARG A 2 -2.46 15.71 24.04
N VAL A 3 -2.57 16.77 24.85
CA VAL A 3 -1.41 17.40 25.51
C VAL A 3 -0.74 16.47 26.53
N PHE A 4 -1.53 15.66 27.23
CA PHE A 4 -1.01 14.67 28.19
C PHE A 4 -0.24 13.53 27.47
N LEU A 5 -0.77 13.01 26.36
CA LEU A 5 -0.10 11.99 25.54
C LEU A 5 1.18 12.53 24.88
N ASN A 6 1.21 13.81 24.50
CA ASN A 6 2.39 14.43 23.90
C ASN A 6 3.53 14.72 24.91
N ASN A 7 3.22 14.79 26.22
CA ASN A 7 4.20 15.04 27.28
C ASN A 7 4.47 13.78 28.13
N LEU A 8 4.06 12.59 27.66
CA LEU A 8 4.28 11.31 28.33
C LEU A 8 5.71 10.77 28.13
N ASP A 9 6.69 11.68 27.96
CA ASP A 9 8.12 11.41 28.03
C ASP A 9 8.68 11.64 29.45
N GLN A 10 7.92 12.32 30.34
CA GLN A 10 8.24 12.49 31.76
C GLN A 10 7.00 12.25 32.64
N PRO A 11 7.13 11.71 33.88
CA PRO A 11 8.33 11.16 34.52
C PRO A 11 8.64 9.70 34.16
N VAL A 12 7.71 8.98 33.52
CA VAL A 12 7.90 7.58 33.07
C VAL A 12 7.74 7.53 31.56
N ASN A 13 8.85 7.36 30.84
CA ASN A 13 8.85 7.35 29.38
C ASN A 13 8.35 5.99 28.85
N LEU A 14 7.08 5.93 28.47
CA LEU A 14 6.47 4.70 27.95
C LEU A 14 6.56 4.60 26.42
N THR A 15 6.44 5.72 25.70
CA THR A 15 6.33 5.74 24.22
C THR A 15 7.17 6.83 23.55
N ASN A 16 7.94 7.60 24.33
CA ASN A 16 8.72 8.77 23.89
C ASN A 16 7.90 9.88 23.22
N GLY A 17 6.56 9.82 23.34
CA GLY A 17 5.62 10.82 22.84
C GLY A 17 5.83 11.18 21.36
N PRO A 18 5.85 12.47 20.99
CA PRO A 18 6.05 12.91 19.60
C PRO A 18 7.48 12.67 19.10
N LYS A 19 8.45 12.37 19.98
CA LYS A 19 9.85 12.15 19.60
C LYS A 19 10.08 10.79 18.94
N GLY A 20 9.10 9.89 18.98
CA GLY A 20 9.17 8.59 18.31
C GLY A 20 10.08 7.58 18.99
N LEU A 21 10.08 6.36 18.45
CA LEU A 21 10.88 5.24 18.92
C LEU A 21 12.14 5.11 18.04
N GLY A 22 13.31 5.27 18.64
CA GLY A 22 14.59 5.03 17.99
C GLY A 22 15.21 3.69 18.37
N THR A 23 16.38 3.42 17.82
CA THR A 23 17.19 2.22 18.12
C THR A 23 16.42 0.91 17.92
N ILE A 24 15.65 0.84 16.84
CA ILE A 24 14.95 -0.39 16.47
C ILE A 24 15.99 -1.37 15.93
N ASP A 25 15.99 -2.59 16.47
CA ASP A 25 16.94 -3.61 16.07
C ASP A 25 16.79 -3.94 14.57
N PRO A 26 17.90 -4.01 13.82
CA PRO A 26 17.85 -4.37 12.41
C PRO A 26 17.42 -5.82 12.25
N VAL A 27 16.85 -6.14 11.09
CA VAL A 27 16.50 -7.54 10.77
C VAL A 27 17.78 -8.37 10.74
N THR A 28 17.79 -9.47 11.48
CA THR A 28 18.88 -10.45 11.47
C THR A 28 18.44 -11.70 10.71
N VAL A 29 19.28 -12.17 9.79
CA VAL A 29 19.06 -13.42 9.06
C VAL A 29 20.23 -14.34 9.38
N PHE A 30 19.95 -15.51 9.94
CA PHE A 30 20.95 -16.47 10.43
C PHE A 30 22.00 -15.85 11.36
N GLY A 31 21.61 -14.88 12.20
CA GLY A 31 22.49 -14.20 13.15
C GLY A 31 23.30 -13.04 12.54
N HIS A 32 23.22 -12.80 11.23
CA HIS A 32 23.83 -11.64 10.59
C HIS A 32 22.83 -10.47 10.46
N PRO A 33 23.14 -9.28 10.99
CA PRO A 33 22.29 -8.10 10.83
C PRO A 33 22.39 -7.58 9.40
N LEU A 34 21.24 -7.43 8.72
CA LEU A 34 21.15 -6.90 7.35
C LEU A 34 21.57 -5.43 7.24
N SER A 35 21.70 -4.73 8.37
CA SER A 35 22.26 -3.39 8.43
C SER A 35 23.77 -3.35 8.13
N ARG A 36 24.48 -4.47 8.25
CA ARG A 36 25.89 -4.58 7.89
C ARG A 36 26.05 -5.10 6.47
N ARG A 37 27.15 -4.70 5.83
CA ARG A 37 27.55 -5.23 4.53
C ARG A 37 27.86 -6.72 4.69
N LEU A 38 27.39 -7.54 3.76
CA LEU A 38 27.73 -8.95 3.73
C LEU A 38 28.93 -9.11 2.79
N ASP A 39 30.09 -9.36 3.38
CA ASP A 39 31.30 -9.67 2.63
C ASP A 39 31.41 -11.20 2.51
N LEU A 40 31.23 -11.70 1.29
CA LEU A 40 31.36 -13.13 0.97
C LEU A 40 32.77 -13.47 0.45
N GLY A 41 33.74 -12.55 0.57
CA GLY A 41 35.12 -12.71 0.09
C GLY A 41 35.29 -12.58 -1.42
N PHE A 42 34.23 -12.82 -2.20
CA PHE A 42 34.21 -12.70 -3.67
C PHE A 42 33.26 -11.59 -4.16
N VAL A 43 32.28 -11.24 -3.33
CA VAL A 43 31.25 -10.22 -3.63
C VAL A 43 30.93 -9.49 -2.32
N GLU A 44 31.06 -8.17 -2.35
CA GLU A 44 30.57 -7.30 -1.28
C GLU A 44 29.13 -6.89 -1.58
N LEU A 45 28.20 -7.28 -0.73
CA LEU A 45 26.80 -6.87 -0.81
C LEU A 45 26.53 -5.72 0.16
N PRO A 46 26.21 -4.51 -0.35
CA PRO A 46 25.76 -3.41 0.49
C PRO A 46 24.49 -3.76 1.27
N SER A 47 24.32 -3.18 2.45
CA SER A 47 23.13 -3.39 3.29
C SER A 47 21.82 -3.04 2.56
N VAL A 48 21.83 -1.97 1.75
CA VAL A 48 20.67 -1.56 0.93
C VAL A 48 20.23 -2.67 -0.02
N THR A 49 21.18 -3.37 -0.64
CA THR A 49 20.91 -4.49 -1.55
C THR A 49 20.33 -5.69 -0.79
N LEU A 50 20.80 -5.97 0.42
CA LEU A 50 20.25 -7.03 1.26
C LEU A 50 18.80 -6.75 1.66
N TYR A 51 18.51 -5.52 2.11
CA TYR A 51 17.14 -5.10 2.42
C TYR A 51 16.24 -5.12 1.18
N TYR A 52 16.75 -4.74 0.01
CA TYR A 52 16.01 -4.86 -1.25
C TYR A 52 15.57 -6.31 -1.52
N TYR A 53 16.47 -7.28 -1.40
CA TYR A 53 16.12 -8.69 -1.59
C TYR A 53 15.15 -9.22 -0.52
N LEU A 54 15.26 -8.76 0.73
CA LEU A 54 14.32 -9.08 1.78
C LEU A 54 12.92 -8.53 1.48
N PHE A 55 12.81 -7.25 1.10
CA PHE A 55 11.55 -6.63 0.69
C PHE A 55 10.96 -7.36 -0.51
N LEU A 56 11.78 -7.65 -1.53
CA LEU A 56 11.35 -8.35 -2.73
C LEU A 56 10.79 -9.75 -2.39
N LEU A 57 11.50 -10.52 -1.56
CA LEU A 57 11.04 -11.82 -1.09
C LEU A 57 9.69 -11.72 -0.39
N LEU A 58 9.53 -10.76 0.51
CA LEU A 58 8.27 -10.57 1.24
C LEU A 58 7.13 -10.10 0.34
N VAL A 59 7.40 -9.24 -0.65
CA VAL A 59 6.41 -8.88 -1.66
C VAL A 59 5.97 -10.12 -2.45
N VAL A 60 6.91 -10.94 -2.91
CA VAL A 60 6.58 -12.19 -3.62
C VAL A 60 5.75 -13.12 -2.74
N VAL A 61 6.14 -13.32 -1.47
CA VAL A 61 5.38 -14.13 -0.52
C VAL A 61 3.98 -13.56 -0.30
N ALA A 62 3.84 -12.25 -0.11
CA ALA A 62 2.55 -11.59 0.10
C ALA A 62 1.65 -11.71 -1.14
N VAL A 63 2.21 -11.60 -2.35
CA VAL A 63 1.48 -11.77 -3.61
C VAL A 63 1.02 -13.21 -3.77
N VAL A 64 1.90 -14.19 -3.57
CA VAL A 64 1.56 -15.62 -3.64
C VAL A 64 0.50 -15.95 -2.59
N PHE A 65 0.66 -15.49 -1.36
CA PHE A 65 -0.29 -15.67 -0.27
C PHE A 65 -1.66 -15.08 -0.62
N SER A 66 -1.69 -13.83 -1.10
CA SER A 66 -2.93 -13.15 -1.50
C SER A 66 -3.64 -13.87 -2.66
N HIS A 67 -2.88 -14.34 -3.65
CA HIS A 67 -3.42 -15.09 -4.78
C HIS A 67 -3.96 -16.47 -4.37
N ARG A 68 -3.26 -17.18 -3.48
CA ARG A 68 -3.75 -18.44 -2.89
C ARG A 68 -5.00 -18.22 -2.05
N LEU A 69 -5.08 -17.09 -1.34
CA LEU A 69 -6.22 -16.74 -0.52
C LEU A 69 -7.46 -16.42 -1.39
N GLU A 70 -7.29 -15.67 -2.47
CA GLU A 70 -8.33 -15.38 -3.46
C GLU A 70 -8.94 -16.66 -4.07
N THR A 71 -8.07 -17.61 -4.45
CA THR A 71 -8.48 -18.90 -5.04
C THR A 71 -9.01 -19.92 -4.02
N SER A 72 -8.90 -19.63 -2.72
CA SER A 72 -9.33 -20.52 -1.63
C SER A 72 -10.85 -20.53 -1.43
N ARG A 73 -11.35 -21.44 -0.58
CA ARG A 73 -12.76 -21.45 -0.14
C ARG A 73 -13.16 -20.14 0.55
N ILE A 74 -12.24 -19.55 1.30
CA ILE A 74 -12.46 -18.29 2.03
C ILE A 74 -12.59 -17.13 1.04
N GLY A 75 -11.71 -17.07 0.03
CA GLY A 75 -11.78 -16.07 -1.04
C GLY A 75 -13.10 -16.12 -1.81
N ARG A 76 -13.56 -17.32 -2.18
CA ARG A 76 -14.89 -17.49 -2.82
C ARG A 76 -16.05 -17.06 -1.93
N ALA A 77 -15.97 -17.32 -0.63
CA ALA A 77 -16.99 -16.87 0.32
C ALA A 77 -17.03 -15.34 0.43
N TRP A 78 -15.88 -14.65 0.38
CA TRP A 78 -15.85 -13.19 0.30
C TRP A 78 -16.39 -12.64 -1.01
N MET A 79 -16.14 -13.33 -2.12
CA MET A 79 -16.74 -12.96 -3.40
C MET A 79 -18.26 -13.03 -3.33
N ALA A 80 -18.83 -14.10 -2.75
CA ALA A 80 -20.27 -14.22 -2.54
C ALA A 80 -20.85 -13.10 -1.64
N ILE A 81 -20.15 -12.76 -0.54
CA ILE A 81 -20.55 -11.66 0.36
C ILE A 81 -20.50 -10.31 -0.36
N ARG A 82 -19.55 -10.11 -1.28
CA ARG A 82 -19.40 -8.87 -2.06
C ARG A 82 -20.55 -8.66 -3.05
N GLU A 83 -21.07 -9.74 -3.64
CA GLU A 83 -22.20 -9.68 -4.58
C GLU A 83 -23.54 -9.44 -3.84
N ASP A 84 -23.87 -10.26 -2.84
CA ASP A 84 -25.05 -10.09 -2.00
C ASP A 84 -24.85 -10.71 -0.61
N GLU A 85 -24.71 -9.87 0.41
CA GLU A 85 -24.54 -10.30 1.79
C GLU A 85 -25.79 -11.01 2.36
N ILE A 86 -26.99 -10.57 1.97
CA ILE A 86 -28.25 -11.13 2.49
C ILE A 86 -28.44 -12.54 1.93
N ALA A 87 -28.21 -12.72 0.62
CA ALA A 87 -28.24 -14.03 -0.01
C ALA A 87 -27.16 -14.96 0.55
N ALA A 88 -25.91 -14.48 0.70
CA ALA A 88 -24.84 -15.27 1.30
C ALA A 88 -25.21 -15.77 2.72
N ARG A 89 -25.80 -14.90 3.54
CA ARG A 89 -26.27 -15.26 4.88
C ARG A 89 -27.41 -16.28 4.85
N ALA A 90 -28.35 -16.16 3.92
CA ALA A 90 -29.43 -17.13 3.72
C ALA A 90 -28.90 -18.53 3.32
N MET A 91 -27.76 -18.58 2.62
CA MET A 91 -27.07 -19.82 2.25
C MET A 91 -26.20 -20.42 3.38
N GLY A 92 -26.29 -19.89 4.61
CA GLY A 92 -25.58 -20.40 5.78
C GLY A 92 -24.13 -19.93 5.92
N ILE A 93 -23.71 -18.90 5.17
CA ILE A 93 -22.38 -18.31 5.29
C ILE A 93 -22.36 -17.34 6.49
N ASP A 94 -21.44 -17.55 7.44
CA ASP A 94 -21.22 -16.61 8.54
C ASP A 94 -20.49 -15.35 8.04
N THR A 95 -21.27 -14.36 7.61
CA THR A 95 -20.75 -13.11 7.03
C THR A 95 -19.97 -12.28 8.03
N ARG A 96 -20.30 -12.38 9.33
CA ARG A 96 -19.60 -11.65 10.40
C ARG A 96 -18.17 -12.17 10.55
N ASN A 97 -18.01 -13.48 10.76
CA ASN A 97 -16.69 -14.07 10.98
C ASN A 97 -15.81 -13.92 9.73
N LEU A 98 -16.40 -14.05 8.53
CA LEU A 98 -15.65 -13.83 7.29
C LEU A 98 -15.19 -12.37 7.12
N LYS A 99 -15.99 -11.37 7.47
CA LYS A 99 -15.54 -9.96 7.45
C LYS A 99 -14.43 -9.70 8.47
N LEU A 100 -14.55 -10.25 9.68
CA LEU A 100 -13.50 -10.15 10.70
C LEU A 100 -12.19 -10.82 10.25
N LEU A 101 -12.29 -11.98 9.60
CA LEU A 101 -11.15 -12.66 8.98
C LEU A 101 -10.51 -11.81 7.88
N ALA A 102 -11.30 -11.15 7.03
CA ALA A 102 -10.78 -10.26 5.99
C ALA A 102 -10.00 -9.09 6.60
N PHE A 103 -10.55 -8.47 7.64
CA PHE A 103 -9.88 -7.40 8.38
C PHE A 103 -8.59 -7.90 9.05
N GLY A 104 -8.63 -9.06 9.72
CA GLY A 104 -7.47 -9.66 10.37
C GLY A 104 -6.35 -10.00 9.38
N MET A 105 -6.68 -10.58 8.23
CA MET A 105 -5.69 -10.89 7.19
C MET A 105 -5.06 -9.63 6.61
N GLY A 106 -5.84 -8.59 6.34
CA GLY A 106 -5.31 -7.29 5.94
C GLY A 106 -4.38 -6.68 7.00
N ALA A 107 -4.81 -6.71 8.27
CA ALA A 107 -4.03 -6.20 9.40
C ALA A 107 -2.70 -6.95 9.58
N THR A 108 -2.66 -8.27 9.35
CA THR A 108 -1.40 -9.04 9.45
C THR A 108 -0.38 -8.62 8.41
N LEU A 109 -0.77 -8.49 7.13
CA LEU A 109 0.14 -8.04 6.06
C LEU A 109 0.59 -6.58 6.29
N GLY A 110 -0.31 -5.71 6.74
CA GLY A 110 0.03 -4.34 7.14
C GLY A 110 1.01 -4.29 8.33
N GLY A 111 0.80 -5.14 9.33
CA GLY A 111 1.70 -5.27 10.49
C GLY A 111 3.10 -5.73 10.11
N VAL A 112 3.20 -6.77 9.26
CA VAL A 112 4.50 -7.24 8.73
C VAL A 112 5.20 -6.11 7.97
N SER A 113 4.49 -5.39 7.09
CA SER A 113 5.04 -4.24 6.38
C SER A 113 5.53 -3.14 7.33
N GLY A 114 4.76 -2.81 8.38
CA GLY A 114 5.11 -1.77 9.34
C GLY A 114 6.34 -2.13 10.20
N THR A 115 6.41 -3.37 10.69
CA THR A 115 7.58 -3.84 11.45
C THR A 115 8.86 -3.81 10.63
N LEU A 116 8.76 -4.14 9.34
CA LEU A 116 9.89 -4.12 8.43
C LEU A 116 10.33 -2.70 8.07
N PHE A 117 9.38 -1.80 7.84
CA PHE A 117 9.65 -0.37 7.67
C PHE A 117 10.40 0.19 8.89
N ALA A 118 9.91 -0.11 10.08
CA ALA A 118 10.51 0.31 11.35
C ALA A 118 11.95 -0.22 11.51
N SER A 119 12.18 -1.50 11.18
CA SER A 119 13.49 -2.15 11.27
C SER A 119 14.48 -1.64 10.22
N PHE A 120 14.00 -1.27 9.03
CA PHE A 120 14.84 -0.70 7.97
C PHE A 120 15.21 0.76 8.27
N GLN A 121 14.25 1.56 8.73
CA GLN A 121 14.46 2.98 9.00
C GLN A 121 15.22 3.22 10.31
N GLY A 122 15.18 2.25 11.25
CA GLY A 122 15.86 2.31 12.56
C GLY A 122 15.25 3.31 13.55
N PHE A 123 14.25 4.07 13.10
CA PHE A 123 13.53 5.08 13.84
C PHE A 123 12.13 5.25 13.27
N VAL A 124 11.14 5.43 14.15
CA VAL A 124 9.74 5.66 13.78
C VAL A 124 9.18 6.81 14.59
N SER A 125 8.66 7.84 13.91
CA SER A 125 7.91 8.93 14.54
C SER A 125 6.47 8.98 14.02
N PRO A 126 5.55 9.64 14.76
CA PRO A 126 4.20 9.90 14.26
C PRO A 126 4.17 10.67 12.94
N GLU A 127 5.19 11.47 12.63
CA GLU A 127 5.26 12.20 11.36
C GLU A 127 5.45 11.26 10.16
N SER A 128 6.05 10.07 10.36
CA SER A 128 6.19 9.05 9.31
C SER A 128 4.85 8.47 8.86
N PHE A 129 3.78 8.60 9.66
CA PHE A 129 2.45 8.06 9.38
C PHE A 129 1.40 9.18 9.27
N SER A 130 1.70 10.17 8.42
CA SER A 130 0.78 11.27 8.17
C SER A 130 -0.48 10.82 7.41
N LEU A 131 -1.52 11.66 7.46
CA LEU A 131 -2.73 11.46 6.66
C LEU A 131 -2.41 11.39 5.16
N MET A 132 -1.41 12.16 4.70
CA MET A 132 -1.00 12.16 3.29
C MET A 132 -0.46 10.79 2.87
N GLU A 133 0.35 10.13 3.71
CA GLU A 133 0.87 8.79 3.44
C GLU A 133 -0.26 7.76 3.34
N SER A 134 -1.26 7.85 4.24
CA SER A 134 -2.43 6.98 4.21
C SER A 134 -3.26 7.17 2.93
N VAL A 135 -3.49 8.43 2.54
CA VAL A 135 -4.19 8.76 1.28
C VAL A 135 -3.40 8.25 0.08
N MET A 136 -2.07 8.35 0.10
CA MET A 136 -1.22 7.86 -0.99
C MET A 136 -1.29 6.33 -1.14
N ILE A 137 -1.29 5.59 -0.03
CA ILE A 137 -1.47 4.12 -0.07
C ILE A 137 -2.85 3.76 -0.63
N VAL A 138 -3.91 4.42 -0.18
CA VAL A 138 -5.26 4.20 -0.73
C VAL A 138 -5.31 4.55 -2.21
N ALA A 139 -4.67 5.64 -2.62
CA ALA A 139 -4.55 6.07 -4.00
C ALA A 139 -3.86 5.02 -4.88
N MET A 140 -2.76 4.39 -4.41
CA MET A 140 -2.09 3.30 -5.12
C MET A 140 -3.03 2.13 -5.42
N VAL A 141 -3.84 1.73 -4.44
CA VAL A 141 -4.80 0.63 -4.58
C VAL A 141 -5.95 1.00 -5.51
N VAL A 142 -6.53 2.19 -5.35
CA VAL A 142 -7.64 2.68 -6.18
C VAL A 142 -7.20 2.85 -7.63
N LEU A 143 -6.03 3.44 -7.85
CA LEU A 143 -5.45 3.64 -9.17
C LEU A 143 -5.11 2.31 -9.83
N GLY A 144 -4.65 1.32 -9.09
CA GLY A 144 -4.43 -0.03 -9.61
C GLY A 144 -5.72 -0.75 -10.01
N GLY A 145 -6.77 -0.62 -9.20
CA GLY A 145 -8.08 -1.24 -9.38
C GLY A 145 -8.46 -2.11 -8.18
N LEU A 146 -9.63 -1.86 -7.60
CA LEU A 146 -10.10 -2.60 -6.42
C LEU A 146 -10.37 -4.08 -6.75
N GLY A 147 -9.72 -4.97 -6.00
CA GLY A 147 -9.92 -6.41 -6.15
C GLY A 147 -9.20 -7.05 -7.34
N HIS A 148 -8.19 -6.39 -7.92
CA HIS A 148 -7.30 -6.99 -8.92
C HIS A 148 -5.83 -6.88 -8.48
N LEU A 149 -5.26 -8.00 -8.01
CA LEU A 149 -3.92 -8.01 -7.41
C LEU A 149 -2.81 -7.45 -8.35
N PRO A 150 -2.71 -7.85 -9.63
CA PRO A 150 -1.73 -7.26 -10.56
C PRO A 150 -1.93 -5.76 -10.80
N GLY A 151 -3.18 -5.32 -10.82
CA GLY A 151 -3.53 -3.91 -10.99
C GLY A 151 -3.03 -3.07 -9.82
N VAL A 152 -3.27 -3.52 -8.59
CA VAL A 152 -2.77 -2.87 -7.37
C VAL A 152 -1.23 -2.78 -7.36
N ILE A 153 -0.53 -3.83 -7.78
CA ILE A 153 0.94 -3.81 -7.89
C ILE A 153 1.39 -2.75 -8.90
N LEU A 154 0.77 -2.71 -10.08
CA LEU A 154 1.07 -1.70 -11.10
C LEU A 154 0.80 -0.28 -10.58
N GLY A 155 -0.31 -0.08 -9.86
CA GLY A 155 -0.66 1.20 -9.26
C GLY A 155 0.36 1.65 -8.22
N ALA A 156 0.80 0.74 -7.34
CA ALA A 156 1.85 1.01 -6.36
C ALA A 156 3.18 1.39 -7.02
N VAL A 157 3.62 0.62 -8.02
CA VAL A 157 4.86 0.89 -8.75
C VAL A 157 4.79 2.24 -9.45
N LEU A 158 3.71 2.53 -10.19
CA LEU A 158 3.55 3.80 -10.90
C LEU A 158 3.57 5.00 -9.96
N LEU A 159 2.80 4.95 -8.86
CA LEU A 159 2.75 6.06 -7.90
C LEU A 159 4.04 6.22 -7.10
N SER A 160 4.77 5.14 -6.82
CA SER A 160 6.08 5.21 -6.18
C SER A 160 7.16 5.77 -7.11
N ALA A 161 7.09 5.45 -8.40
CA ALA A 161 8.05 5.89 -9.40
C ALA A 161 7.76 7.32 -9.88
N LEU A 162 6.51 7.77 -9.80
CA LEU A 162 6.08 9.07 -10.30
C LEU A 162 6.86 10.23 -9.64
N PRO A 163 7.01 10.33 -8.30
CA PRO A 163 7.84 11.38 -7.69
C PRO A 163 9.30 11.35 -8.15
N GLU A 164 9.85 10.16 -8.42
CA GLU A 164 11.24 9.97 -8.84
C GLU A 164 11.43 10.39 -10.31
N VAL A 165 10.50 10.03 -11.20
CA VAL A 165 10.47 10.50 -12.59
C VAL A 165 10.34 12.01 -12.63
N LEU A 166 9.38 12.56 -11.88
CA LEU A 166 9.21 14.01 -11.74
C LEU A 166 10.47 14.67 -11.20
N ARG A 167 11.23 14.04 -10.29
CA ARG A 167 12.51 14.58 -9.82
C ARG A 167 13.50 14.80 -10.96
N TYR A 168 13.59 13.86 -11.91
CA TYR A 168 14.46 13.99 -13.09
C TYR A 168 13.91 14.95 -14.15
N THR A 169 12.59 15.01 -14.35
CA THR A 169 11.95 15.83 -15.39
C THR A 169 11.78 17.30 -14.97
N VAL A 170 11.57 17.57 -13.67
CA VAL A 170 11.33 18.91 -13.14
C VAL A 170 12.63 19.73 -13.07
N GLY A 171 13.79 19.10 -12.86
CA GLY A 171 15.09 19.79 -12.88
C GLY A 171 15.31 20.66 -14.14
N PRO A 172 15.12 20.11 -15.35
CA PRO A 172 15.16 20.87 -16.61
C PRO A 172 14.05 21.92 -16.77
N LEU A 173 12.81 21.61 -16.37
CA LEU A 173 11.67 22.55 -16.43
C LEU A 173 11.89 23.77 -15.52
N MET A 174 12.65 23.60 -14.44
CA MET A 174 13.02 24.64 -13.51
C MET A 174 13.99 25.67 -14.12
N ALA A 175 14.93 25.20 -14.96
CA ALA A 175 15.85 26.06 -15.71
C ALA A 175 15.13 26.98 -16.72
N LEU A 176 13.93 26.59 -17.16
CA LEU A 176 13.06 27.38 -18.04
C LEU A 176 12.15 28.37 -17.28
N THR A 177 11.97 28.21 -15.96
CA THR A 177 11.00 28.99 -15.15
C THR A 177 11.69 29.99 -14.20
N ASP A 178 12.99 30.25 -14.40
CA ASP A 178 13.78 31.26 -13.67
C ASP A 178 13.77 31.09 -12.14
N GLY A 179 13.57 29.87 -11.63
CA GLY A 179 13.60 29.56 -10.20
C GLY A 179 12.49 30.19 -9.35
N ARG A 180 11.40 30.68 -9.97
CA ARG A 180 10.32 31.38 -9.25
C ARG A 180 9.39 30.46 -8.44
N LEU A 181 9.48 29.15 -8.61
CA LEU A 181 8.63 28.15 -7.96
C LEU A 181 9.47 27.17 -7.15
N ASP A 182 9.07 26.96 -5.89
CA ASP A 182 9.69 25.94 -5.03
C ASP A 182 9.50 24.54 -5.63
N PRO A 183 10.57 23.72 -5.70
CA PRO A 183 10.51 22.38 -6.31
C PRO A 183 9.58 21.44 -5.52
N ALA A 184 9.42 21.67 -4.22
CA ALA A 184 8.49 20.91 -3.39
C ALA A 184 7.02 21.13 -3.79
N ILE A 185 6.63 22.38 -4.03
CA ILE A 185 5.26 22.76 -4.41
C ILE A 185 4.95 22.25 -5.81
N LEU A 186 5.86 22.43 -6.76
CA LEU A 186 5.68 21.96 -8.13
C LEU A 186 5.53 20.43 -8.19
N ARG A 187 6.33 19.69 -7.42
CA ARG A 187 6.20 18.24 -7.31
C ARG A 187 4.86 17.82 -6.73
N GLN A 188 4.41 18.44 -5.64
CA GLN A 188 3.11 18.14 -5.03
C GLN A 188 1.95 18.46 -5.98
N LEU A 189 2.02 19.57 -6.71
CA LEU A 189 1.02 19.96 -7.71
C LEU A 189 0.96 18.95 -8.86
N LEU A 190 2.10 18.53 -9.40
CA LEU A 190 2.15 17.56 -10.48
C LEU A 190 1.68 16.17 -10.04
N ILE A 191 2.01 15.73 -8.83
CA ILE A 191 1.48 14.47 -8.26
C ILE A 191 -0.03 14.55 -8.11
N ALA A 192 -0.55 15.65 -7.55
CA ALA A 192 -1.99 15.86 -7.40
C ALA A 192 -2.71 15.90 -8.76
N LEU A 193 -2.14 16.59 -9.75
CA LEU A 193 -2.68 16.66 -11.11
C LEU A 193 -2.67 15.29 -11.79
N ALA A 194 -1.57 14.54 -11.69
CA ALA A 194 -1.48 13.18 -12.22
C ALA A 194 -2.53 12.27 -11.59
N MET A 195 -2.72 12.35 -10.27
CA MET A 195 -3.75 11.63 -9.56
C MET A 195 -5.16 11.95 -10.07
N ILE A 196 -5.48 13.23 -10.23
CA ILE A 196 -6.78 13.68 -10.74
C ILE A 196 -7.00 13.19 -12.17
N LEU A 197 -6.00 13.31 -13.05
CA LEU A 197 -6.07 12.86 -14.44
C LEU A 197 -6.33 11.35 -14.53
N VAL A 198 -5.63 10.55 -13.73
CA VAL A 198 -5.84 9.09 -13.75
C VAL A 198 -7.23 8.73 -13.21
N MET A 199 -7.70 9.39 -12.15
CA MET A 199 -9.06 9.19 -11.64
C MET A 199 -10.14 9.58 -12.67
N LEU A 200 -9.89 10.64 -13.45
CA LEU A 200 -10.82 11.09 -14.49
C LEU A 200 -10.85 10.15 -15.70
N TRP A 201 -9.69 9.62 -16.11
CA TRP A 201 -9.59 8.77 -17.30
C TRP A 201 -9.94 7.31 -17.03
N ARG A 202 -9.75 6.81 -15.80
CA ARG A 202 -10.01 5.41 -15.48
C ARG A 202 -10.53 5.23 -14.04
N PRO A 203 -11.82 5.55 -13.79
CA PRO A 203 -12.41 5.51 -12.44
C PRO A 203 -12.47 4.09 -11.84
N ARG A 204 -12.32 3.03 -12.65
CA ARG A 204 -12.22 1.63 -12.20
C ARG A 204 -10.78 1.15 -11.96
N GLY A 205 -9.78 2.03 -12.13
CA GLY A 205 -8.35 1.72 -12.03
C GLY A 205 -7.70 1.34 -13.37
N LEU A 206 -6.37 1.25 -13.38
CA LEU A 206 -5.52 0.94 -14.53
C LEU A 206 -5.62 -0.52 -15.00
N TRP A 207 -6.00 -1.43 -14.12
CA TRP A 207 -6.30 -2.81 -14.50
C TRP A 207 -7.43 -3.38 -13.64
N PRO A 208 -8.70 -3.12 -14.01
CA PRO A 208 -9.84 -3.60 -13.25
C PRO A 208 -9.99 -5.12 -13.36
N SER A 209 -10.55 -5.73 -12.32
CA SER A 209 -10.88 -7.16 -12.35
C SER A 209 -11.95 -7.46 -13.41
N PRO A 210 -11.86 -8.59 -14.14
CA PRO A 210 -12.88 -8.99 -15.10
C PRO A 210 -14.25 -9.16 -14.42
N GLU A 211 -15.24 -8.37 -14.82
CA GLU A 211 -16.62 -8.51 -14.34
C GLU A 211 -17.21 -9.83 -14.85
N HIS A 212 -17.40 -10.81 -13.94
CA HIS A 212 -18.15 -12.04 -14.22
C HIS A 212 -19.64 -11.77 -13.95
N GLY A 213 -20.26 -11.01 -14.84
CA GLY A 213 -21.65 -10.63 -14.70
C GLY A 213 -22.00 -9.45 -15.58
N SER A 214 -21.82 -9.59 -16.90
CA SER A 214 -22.55 -8.72 -17.81
C SER A 214 -24.04 -9.06 -17.62
N PRO A 215 -24.88 -8.15 -17.10
CA PRO A 215 -26.31 -8.42 -17.06
C PRO A 215 -26.73 -8.65 -18.51
N ALA A 216 -27.20 -9.87 -18.80
CA ALA A 216 -27.82 -10.20 -20.07
C ALA A 216 -28.75 -9.04 -20.45
N ALA A 217 -28.55 -8.51 -21.65
CA ALA A 217 -29.28 -7.38 -22.18
C ALA A 217 -30.76 -7.49 -21.80
N SER A 218 -31.26 -6.46 -21.09
CA SER A 218 -32.67 -6.31 -20.75
C SER A 218 -33.53 -6.71 -21.96
N PRO A 219 -34.51 -7.62 -21.82
CA PRO A 219 -35.39 -7.92 -22.92
C PRO A 219 -36.09 -6.61 -23.27
N ARG A 220 -35.81 -6.10 -24.48
CA ARG A 220 -36.54 -4.99 -25.09
C ARG A 220 -38.03 -5.25 -24.82
N LYS A 221 -38.65 -4.44 -23.96
CA LYS A 221 -40.11 -4.33 -23.92
C LYS A 221 -40.56 -4.12 -25.36
N GLY A 222 -41.38 -5.06 -25.83
CA GLY A 222 -41.91 -5.05 -27.17
C GLY A 222 -42.51 -3.70 -27.51
N ALA A 223 -42.30 -3.33 -28.77
CA ALA A 223 -42.97 -2.24 -29.45
C ALA A 223 -44.50 -2.35 -29.26
N GLY A 224 -45.16 -1.19 -29.22
CA GLY A 224 -46.57 -1.08 -28.92
C GLY A 224 -47.53 -1.72 -29.93
N ALA A 225 -48.76 -1.85 -29.47
CA ALA A 225 -50.00 -1.58 -30.17
C ALA A 225 -51.07 -1.33 -29.10
#